data_AF-A0A7Y4JM19-F1
#
_entry.id   AF-A0A7Y4JM19-F1
#
_cell.length_a   1.000
_cell.length_b   1.000
_cell.length_c   1.000
_cell.angle_alpha   90.00
_cell.angle_beta   90.00
_cell.angle_gamma   90.00
#
_symmetry.space_group_name_H-M   'P 1'
#
loop_
_entity.id
_entity.type
_entity.pdbx_description
1 polymer ?
#
loop_
_entity_poly.entity_id
_entity_poly.type
_entity_poly.pdbx_seq_one_letter_code
_entity_poly.pdbx_strand_id
1 'polypeptide(L)'
;MKRAMLLHELHPAVVHMPLALLPTAAVADLIVMRTGDRAWEKVGRRLWMAGAASAVFAGVSGLAASQEVRLESPRARDMTVLHGVGNAFITLGALGIMAWRQAKSPTAVTTALALGACAFALYTASLGGKMVYEEGVGINPMPEDAPQGTLKGPLLLSPRAPVALVKDAGRGAAWLVGRARAALTARAGA
;
A
#
# COMPACT_ATOMS: atom_id res chain seq x y z
N MET A 1 -2.70 -10.49 -29.77
CA MET A 1 -1.49 -10.48 -28.92
C MET A 1 -1.91 -10.75 -27.47
N LYS A 2 -1.47 -11.85 -26.84
CA LYS A 2 -1.68 -12.05 -25.39
C LYS A 2 -0.62 -11.24 -24.65
N ARG A 3 -0.95 -10.06 -24.12
CA ARG A 3 -0.09 -9.41 -23.13
C ARG A 3 -0.23 -10.18 -21.82
N ALA A 4 0.81 -10.89 -21.43
CA ALA A 4 0.89 -11.50 -20.11
C ALA A 4 1.36 -10.43 -19.10
N MET A 5 0.75 -10.39 -17.92
CA MET A 5 1.10 -9.42 -16.88
C MET A 5 2.47 -9.75 -16.26
N LEU A 6 3.25 -8.72 -15.96
CA LEU A 6 4.49 -8.82 -15.20
C LEU A 6 4.19 -8.78 -13.70
N LEU A 7 5.10 -9.30 -12.88
CA LEU A 7 4.89 -9.39 -11.44
C LEU A 7 4.72 -8.02 -10.78
N HIS A 8 5.52 -7.01 -11.12
CA HIS A 8 5.34 -5.65 -10.59
C HIS A 8 3.99 -5.00 -10.91
N GLU A 9 3.30 -5.44 -11.98
CA GLU A 9 1.95 -4.95 -12.34
C GLU A 9 0.87 -5.46 -11.37
N LEU A 10 1.20 -6.45 -10.52
CA LEU A 10 0.28 -6.97 -9.50
C LEU A 10 -0.14 -5.89 -8.50
N HIS A 11 0.79 -5.04 -8.05
CA HIS A 11 0.51 -4.00 -7.06
C HIS A 11 -0.58 -3.02 -7.52
N PRO A 12 -0.44 -2.33 -8.67
CA PRO A 12 -1.49 -1.43 -9.16
C PRO A 12 -2.79 -2.17 -9.49
N ALA A 13 -2.75 -3.47 -9.81
CA ALA A 13 -3.96 -4.26 -10.02
C ALA A 13 -4.76 -4.45 -8.71
N VAL A 14 -4.08 -4.67 -7.57
CA VAL A 14 -4.74 -5.09 -6.32
C VAL A 14 -4.97 -3.96 -5.33
N VAL A 15 -4.29 -2.81 -5.47
CA VAL A 15 -4.37 -1.67 -4.54
C VAL A 15 -5.77 -1.06 -4.42
N HIS A 16 -6.63 -1.26 -5.43
CA HIS A 16 -8.02 -0.80 -5.41
C HIS A 16 -8.84 -1.46 -4.29
N MET A 17 -8.50 -2.69 -3.90
CA MET A 17 -9.23 -3.43 -2.88
C MET A 17 -9.14 -2.76 -1.49
N PRO A 18 -7.94 -2.52 -0.91
CA PRO A 18 -7.85 -1.82 0.37
C PRO A 18 -8.36 -0.38 0.28
N LEU A 19 -8.18 0.30 -0.87
CA LEU A 19 -8.69 1.66 -1.09
C LEU A 19 -10.22 1.73 -1.08
N ALA A 20 -10.92 0.67 -1.46
CA ALA A 20 -12.38 0.61 -1.37
C ALA A 20 -12.86 0.06 -0.01
N LEU A 21 -12.24 -1.03 0.46
CA LEU A 21 -12.71 -1.78 1.62
C LEU A 21 -12.46 -1.06 2.95
N LEU A 22 -11.30 -0.42 3.14
CA LEU A 22 -10.99 0.25 4.40
C LEU A 22 -11.88 1.49 4.65
N PRO A 23 -12.11 2.38 3.67
CA PRO A 23 -13.09 3.46 3.85
C PRO A 23 -14.50 2.94 4.07
N THR A 24 -14.91 1.89 3.37
CA THR A 24 -16.24 1.27 3.58
C THR A 24 -16.36 0.70 5.00
N ALA A 25 -15.31 0.08 5.54
CA ALA A 25 -15.26 -0.40 6.92
C ALA A 25 -15.37 0.76 7.93
N ALA A 26 -14.65 1.87 7.69
CA ALA A 26 -14.72 3.07 8.53
C ALA A 26 -16.12 3.72 8.50
N VAL A 27 -16.79 3.74 7.35
CA VAL A 27 -18.18 4.20 7.20
C VAL A 27 -19.14 3.29 7.94
N ALA A 28 -18.98 1.96 7.84
CA ALA A 28 -19.79 1.01 8.62
C ALA A 28 -19.64 1.28 10.13
N ASP A 29 -18.44 1.61 10.60
CA ASP A 29 -18.19 1.94 12.01
C ASP A 29 -18.83 3.25 12.44
N LEU A 30 -18.87 4.24 11.54
CA LEU A 30 -19.62 5.46 11.76
C LEU A 30 -21.12 5.18 11.88
N ILE A 31 -21.67 4.32 11.02
CA ILE A 31 -23.08 3.92 11.09
C ILE A 31 -23.37 3.25 12.44
N VAL A 32 -22.55 2.28 12.86
CA VAL A 32 -22.71 1.62 14.17
C VAL A 32 -22.63 2.61 15.31
N MET A 33 -21.67 3.53 15.29
CA MET A 33 -21.50 4.54 16.33
C MET A 33 -22.72 5.48 16.43
N ARG A 34 -23.39 5.77 15.30
CA ARG A 34 -24.57 6.65 15.26
C ARG A 34 -25.88 5.94 15.57
N THR A 35 -25.99 4.66 15.25
CA THR A 35 -27.28 3.94 15.26
C THR A 35 -27.35 2.80 16.27
N GLY A 36 -26.21 2.27 16.72
CA GLY A 36 -26.14 1.05 17.53
C GLY A 36 -26.53 -0.23 16.76
N ASP A 37 -26.63 -0.18 15.44
CA ASP A 37 -27.12 -1.30 14.63
C ASP A 37 -26.12 -2.49 14.62
N ARG A 38 -26.56 -3.61 15.20
CA ARG A 38 -25.78 -4.84 15.31
C ARG A 38 -25.52 -5.53 13.96
N ALA A 39 -26.38 -5.34 12.96
CA ALA A 39 -26.16 -5.85 11.61
C ALA A 39 -24.97 -5.13 10.96
N TRP A 40 -24.95 -3.80 11.03
CA TRP A 40 -23.81 -2.99 10.58
C TRP A 40 -22.53 -3.30 11.36
N GLU A 41 -22.64 -3.67 12.63
CA GLU A 41 -21.48 -4.08 13.42
C GLU A 41 -20.84 -5.38 12.87
N LYS A 42 -21.66 -6.35 12.49
CA LYS A 42 -21.21 -7.59 11.84
C LYS A 42 -20.61 -7.33 10.46
N VAL A 43 -21.19 -6.42 9.69
CA VAL A 43 -20.66 -5.99 8.39
C VAL A 43 -19.30 -5.31 8.56
N GLY A 44 -19.19 -4.33 9.47
CA GLY A 44 -17.95 -3.61 9.74
C GLY A 44 -16.80 -4.55 10.13
N ARG A 45 -17.03 -5.53 11.02
CA ARG A 45 -16.02 -6.55 11.36
C ARG A 45 -15.50 -7.30 10.13
N ARG A 46 -16.40 -7.73 9.24
CA ARG A 46 -16.03 -8.45 8.01
C ARG A 46 -15.26 -7.57 7.03
N LEU A 47 -15.67 -6.31 6.90
CA LEU A 47 -14.99 -5.34 6.05
C LEU A 47 -13.58 -5.02 6.56
N TRP A 48 -13.37 -4.90 7.88
CA TRP A 48 -12.03 -4.73 8.45
C TRP A 48 -11.14 -5.94 8.20
N MET A 49 -11.65 -7.17 8.35
CA MET A 49 -10.90 -8.38 8.01
C MET A 49 -10.49 -8.41 6.53
N ALA A 50 -11.45 -8.20 5.62
CA ALA A 50 -11.17 -8.21 4.18
C ALA A 50 -10.25 -7.05 3.76
N GLY A 51 -10.51 -5.85 4.26
CA GLY A 51 -9.72 -4.65 4.01
C GLY A 51 -8.29 -4.79 4.50
N ALA A 52 -8.07 -5.24 5.74
CA ALA A 52 -6.73 -5.44 6.29
C ALA A 52 -5.97 -6.55 5.55
N ALA A 53 -6.62 -7.67 5.22
CA ALA A 53 -6.00 -8.72 4.41
C ALA A 53 -5.58 -8.21 3.02
N SER A 54 -6.46 -7.44 2.36
CA SER A 54 -6.15 -6.83 1.06
C SER A 54 -5.04 -5.78 1.14
N ALA A 55 -4.95 -5.03 2.25
CA ALA A 55 -3.89 -4.06 2.49
C ALA A 55 -2.53 -4.74 2.65
N VAL A 56 -2.47 -5.86 3.38
CA VAL A 56 -1.26 -6.69 3.48
C VAL A 56 -0.83 -7.18 2.10
N PHE A 57 -1.77 -7.71 1.30
CA PHE A 57 -1.47 -8.19 -0.04
C PHE A 57 -0.98 -7.09 -0.99
N ALA A 58 -1.62 -5.91 -0.95
CA ALA A 58 -1.18 -4.73 -1.70
C ALA A 58 0.19 -4.23 -1.23
N GLY A 59 0.46 -4.24 0.07
CA GLY A 59 1.76 -3.87 0.65
C GLY A 59 2.88 -4.83 0.21
N VAL A 60 2.66 -6.14 0.30
CA VAL A 60 3.64 -7.15 -0.14
C VAL A 60 3.95 -7.03 -1.63
N SER A 61 2.91 -6.94 -2.47
CA SER A 61 3.11 -6.75 -3.91
C SER A 61 3.78 -5.41 -4.24
N GLY A 62 3.49 -4.33 -3.51
CA GLY A 62 4.15 -3.03 -3.68
C GLY A 62 5.62 -3.04 -3.28
N LEU A 63 5.96 -3.72 -2.18
CA LEU A 63 7.34 -3.93 -1.77
C LEU A 63 8.12 -4.73 -2.81
N ALA A 64 7.53 -5.78 -3.38
CA ALA A 64 8.15 -6.53 -4.48
C ALA A 64 8.31 -5.67 -5.74
N ALA A 65 7.27 -4.95 -6.14
CA ALA A 65 7.29 -4.06 -7.30
C ALA A 65 8.40 -2.99 -7.19
N SER A 66 8.71 -2.51 -5.98
CA SER A 66 9.80 -1.55 -5.75
C SER A 66 11.19 -2.05 -6.18
N GLN A 67 11.39 -3.37 -6.29
CA GLN A 67 12.64 -3.98 -6.71
C GLN A 67 12.69 -4.28 -8.21
N GLU A 68 11.57 -4.12 -8.89
CA GLU A 68 11.41 -4.34 -10.33
C GLU A 68 11.30 -3.01 -11.10
N VAL A 69 11.58 -1.88 -10.46
CA VAL A 69 11.54 -0.54 -11.05
C VAL A 69 12.88 0.18 -10.92
N ARG A 70 13.19 1.04 -11.89
CA ARG A 70 14.33 1.97 -11.84
C ARG A 70 13.90 3.23 -11.09
N LEU A 71 14.71 3.65 -10.11
CA LEU A 71 14.45 4.80 -9.22
C LEU A 71 15.71 5.65 -9.07
N GLU A 72 16.22 6.21 -10.16
CA GLU A 72 17.50 6.94 -10.15
C GLU A 72 17.33 8.39 -9.65
N SER A 73 16.21 9.04 -9.98
CA SER A 73 15.95 10.41 -9.51
C SER A 73 15.72 10.47 -8.00
N PRO A 74 16.28 11.49 -7.29
CA PRO A 74 15.99 11.72 -5.89
C PRO A 74 14.50 11.91 -5.59
N ARG A 75 13.78 12.66 -6.43
CA ARG A 75 12.35 12.94 -6.26
C ARG A 75 11.50 11.67 -6.28
N ALA A 76 11.60 10.84 -7.33
CA ALA A 76 10.86 9.57 -7.39
C ALA A 76 11.21 8.64 -6.21
N ARG A 77 12.47 8.62 -5.79
CA ARG A 77 12.93 7.81 -4.66
C ARG A 77 12.30 8.27 -3.34
N ASP A 78 12.31 9.56 -3.06
CA ASP A 78 11.76 10.11 -1.82
C ASP A 78 10.23 9.95 -1.78
N MET A 79 9.56 10.12 -2.91
CA MET A 79 8.13 9.81 -3.06
C MET A 79 7.82 8.33 -2.81
N THR A 80 8.64 7.42 -3.36
CA THR A 80 8.49 5.98 -3.14
C THR A 80 8.65 5.61 -1.67
N VAL A 81 9.62 6.22 -0.98
CA VAL A 81 9.82 6.01 0.47
C VAL A 81 8.64 6.54 1.27
N LEU A 82 8.18 7.76 1.00
CA LEU A 82 7.04 8.35 1.71
C LEU A 82 5.76 7.54 1.49
N HIS A 83 5.50 7.13 0.24
CA HIS A 83 4.38 6.28 -0.13
C HIS A 83 4.45 4.92 0.59
N GLY A 84 5.61 4.24 0.56
CA GLY A 84 5.81 2.95 1.20
C GLY A 84 5.65 3.01 2.73
N VAL A 85 6.29 3.98 3.38
CA VAL A 85 6.20 4.17 4.84
C VAL A 85 4.77 4.54 5.25
N GLY A 86 4.12 5.46 4.53
CA GLY A 86 2.75 5.85 4.81
C GLY A 86 1.77 4.67 4.71
N ASN A 87 1.91 3.85 3.67
CA ASN A 87 1.07 2.66 3.50
C ASN A 87 1.40 1.55 4.51
N ALA A 88 2.64 1.44 5.00
CA ALA A 88 2.98 0.56 6.11
C ALA A 88 2.24 0.98 7.40
N PHE A 89 2.21 2.27 7.73
CA PHE A 89 1.45 2.79 8.87
C PHE A 89 -0.07 2.54 8.72
N ILE A 90 -0.63 2.81 7.54
CA ILE A 90 -2.05 2.54 7.25
C ILE A 90 -2.37 1.06 7.42
N THR A 91 -1.52 0.17 6.89
CA THR A 91 -1.71 -1.28 6.95
C THR A 91 -1.64 -1.79 8.39
N LEU A 92 -0.64 -1.35 9.16
CA LEU A 92 -0.51 -1.71 10.58
C LEU A 92 -1.68 -1.18 11.42
N GLY A 93 -2.11 0.05 11.17
CA GLY A 93 -3.31 0.63 11.81
C GLY A 93 -4.58 -0.16 11.48
N ALA A 94 -4.77 -0.54 10.21
CA ALA A 94 -5.89 -1.36 9.78
C ALA A 94 -5.88 -2.75 10.44
N LEU A 95 -4.71 -3.39 10.57
CA LEU A 95 -4.56 -4.65 11.31
C LEU A 95 -4.89 -4.50 12.80
N GLY A 96 -4.45 -3.41 13.42
CA GLY A 96 -4.75 -3.09 14.82
C GLY A 96 -6.26 -2.88 15.06
N ILE A 97 -6.91 -2.09 14.21
CA ILE A 97 -8.36 -1.89 14.28
C ILE A 97 -9.08 -3.21 14.01
N MET A 98 -8.70 -3.95 12.96
CA MET A 98 -9.28 -5.26 12.64
C MET A 98 -9.20 -6.22 13.84
N ALA A 99 -8.04 -6.34 14.49
CA ALA A 99 -7.88 -7.18 15.67
C ALA A 99 -8.74 -6.70 16.85
N TRP A 100 -8.76 -5.39 17.14
CA TRP A 100 -9.58 -4.82 18.20
C TRP A 100 -11.08 -5.05 17.98
N ARG A 101 -11.53 -4.95 16.72
CA ARG A 101 -12.93 -5.16 16.31
C ARG A 101 -13.42 -6.59 16.49
N GLN A 102 -12.54 -7.56 16.68
CA GLN A 102 -12.96 -8.93 16.99
C GLN A 102 -13.63 -9.06 18.36
N ALA A 103 -13.34 -8.14 19.29
CA ALA A 103 -13.86 -8.17 20.65
C ALA A 103 -14.61 -6.91 21.07
N LYS A 104 -14.48 -5.80 20.31
CA LYS A 104 -15.00 -4.49 20.71
C LYS A 104 -15.80 -3.83 19.59
N SER A 105 -16.89 -3.15 19.98
CA SER A 105 -17.69 -2.29 19.11
C SER A 105 -16.97 -0.97 18.85
N PRO A 106 -17.12 -0.33 17.67
CA PRO A 106 -16.42 0.90 17.32
C PRO A 106 -16.76 2.04 18.28
N THR A 107 -15.75 2.82 18.66
CA THR A 107 -15.89 4.03 19.47
C THR A 107 -15.69 5.27 18.59
N ALA A 108 -16.09 6.44 19.09
CA ALA A 108 -15.82 7.71 18.39
C ALA A 108 -14.34 7.90 18.05
N VAL A 109 -13.43 7.51 18.96
CA VAL A 109 -11.99 7.62 18.76
C VAL A 109 -11.52 6.67 17.66
N THR A 110 -11.90 5.40 17.70
CA THR A 110 -11.46 4.44 16.67
C THR A 110 -12.01 4.77 15.29
N THR A 111 -13.27 5.25 15.23
CA THR A 111 -13.90 5.68 13.98
C THR A 111 -13.22 6.94 13.43
N ALA A 112 -12.92 7.93 14.27
CA ALA A 112 -12.20 9.13 13.85
C ALA A 112 -10.79 8.80 13.33
N LEU A 113 -10.05 7.93 14.03
CA LEU A 113 -8.74 7.45 13.58
C LEU A 113 -8.83 6.71 12.24
N ALA A 114 -9.84 5.84 12.05
CA ALA A 114 -10.06 5.13 10.81
C ALA A 114 -10.34 6.08 9.63
N LEU A 115 -11.22 7.08 9.83
CA LEU A 115 -11.52 8.08 8.81
C LEU A 115 -10.31 8.96 8.49
N GLY A 116 -9.54 9.35 9.51
CA GLY A 116 -8.27 10.08 9.34
C GLY A 116 -7.24 9.26 8.56
N ALA A 117 -7.12 7.96 8.85
CA ALA A 117 -6.26 7.05 8.10
C ALA A 117 -6.73 6.90 6.64
N CYS A 118 -8.03 6.92 6.37
CA CYS A 118 -8.56 6.91 4.99
C CYS A 118 -8.21 8.21 4.24
N ALA A 119 -8.29 9.37 4.90
CA ALA A 119 -7.85 10.62 4.31
C ALA A 119 -6.34 10.60 4.00
N PHE A 120 -5.53 10.04 4.91
CA PHE A 120 -4.11 9.85 4.66
C PHE A 120 -3.84 8.84 3.53
N ALA A 121 -4.65 7.78 3.40
CA ALA A 121 -4.57 6.84 2.28
C ALA A 121 -4.84 7.50 0.93
N LEU A 122 -5.75 8.48 0.85
CA LEU A 122 -5.93 9.27 -0.38
C LEU A 122 -4.69 10.09 -0.71
N TYR A 123 -4.01 10.64 0.30
CA TYR A 123 -2.73 11.31 0.10
C TYR A 123 -1.66 10.35 -0.43
N THR A 124 -1.48 9.16 0.17
CA THR A 124 -0.52 8.17 -0.33
C THR A 124 -0.89 7.65 -1.72
N ALA A 125 -2.17 7.49 -2.02
CA ALA A 125 -2.65 7.14 -3.37
C ALA A 125 -2.29 8.23 -4.39
N SER A 126 -2.42 9.51 -4.02
CA SER A 126 -2.00 10.62 -4.87
C SER A 126 -0.50 10.60 -5.15
N LEU A 127 0.34 10.24 -4.17
CA LEU A 127 1.77 10.04 -4.37
C LEU A 127 2.07 8.90 -5.33
N GLY A 128 1.36 7.77 -5.20
CA GLY A 128 1.46 6.65 -6.13
C GLY A 128 1.10 7.04 -7.57
N GLY A 129 0.03 7.82 -7.73
CA GLY A 129 -0.34 8.40 -9.02
C GLY A 129 0.77 9.28 -9.61
N LYS A 130 1.33 10.20 -8.82
CA LYS A 130 2.43 11.06 -9.27
C LYS A 130 3.70 10.27 -9.62
N MET A 131 4.04 9.23 -8.87
CA MET A 131 5.16 8.35 -9.20
C MET A 131 5.01 7.74 -10.60
N VAL A 132 3.79 7.33 -10.96
CA VAL A 132 3.51 6.74 -12.28
C VAL A 132 3.43 7.83 -13.36
N TYR A 133 2.58 8.84 -13.16
CA TYR A 133 2.22 9.80 -14.22
C TYR A 133 3.20 10.97 -14.39
N GLU A 134 3.89 11.39 -13.32
CA GLU A 134 4.87 12.49 -13.40
C GLU A 134 6.30 11.95 -13.49
N GLU A 135 6.63 10.90 -12.74
CA GLU A 135 8.00 10.37 -12.64
C GLU A 135 8.26 9.13 -13.50
N GLY A 136 7.24 8.52 -14.13
CA GLY A 136 7.43 7.35 -15.00
C GLY A 136 7.80 6.04 -14.29
N VAL A 137 7.60 5.95 -12.97
CA VAL A 137 7.89 4.74 -12.19
C VAL A 137 6.97 3.60 -12.61
N GLY A 138 7.56 2.44 -12.95
CA GLY A 138 6.79 1.27 -13.35
C GLY A 138 6.23 1.33 -14.78
N ILE A 139 6.64 2.30 -15.61
CA ILE A 139 6.29 2.38 -17.03
C ILE A 139 7.53 2.01 -17.86
N ASN A 140 7.34 1.42 -19.04
CA ASN A 140 8.45 1.25 -19.99
C ASN A 140 8.91 2.63 -20.48
N PRO A 141 10.15 3.05 -20.18
CA PRO A 141 10.61 4.39 -20.51
C PRO A 141 10.83 4.57 -22.02
N MET A 142 10.57 5.78 -22.49
CA MET A 142 10.94 6.26 -23.83
C MET A 142 11.58 7.65 -23.64
N PRO A 143 12.89 7.85 -23.90
CA PRO A 143 13.88 6.87 -24.39
C PRO A 143 14.29 5.82 -23.33
N GLU A 144 14.90 4.71 -23.77
CA GLU A 144 15.22 3.55 -22.89
C GLU A 144 16.16 3.89 -21.72
N ASP A 145 16.94 4.95 -21.86
CA ASP A 145 17.90 5.44 -20.86
C ASP A 145 17.28 6.36 -19.81
N ALA A 146 15.95 6.57 -19.82
CA ALA A 146 15.30 7.44 -18.85
C ALA A 146 15.60 7.02 -17.39
N PRO A 147 15.67 7.97 -16.44
CA PRO A 147 16.08 7.71 -15.06
C PRO A 147 15.12 6.80 -14.27
N GLN A 148 13.88 6.64 -14.77
CA GLN A 148 12.84 5.82 -14.17
C GLN A 148 12.26 4.86 -15.20
N GLY A 149 11.71 3.75 -14.71
CA GLY A 149 11.01 2.78 -15.55
C GLY A 149 10.90 1.41 -14.93
N THR A 150 10.74 0.36 -15.74
CA THR A 150 10.69 -1.04 -15.29
C THR A 150 12.00 -1.78 -15.55
N LEU A 151 12.43 -2.64 -14.63
CA LEU A 151 13.54 -3.59 -14.80
C LEU A 151 13.10 -4.95 -15.39
N LYS A 152 11.82 -5.08 -15.76
CA LYS A 152 11.17 -6.29 -16.33
C LYS A 152 11.40 -7.56 -15.48
N GLY A 153 10.65 -7.69 -14.38
CA GLY A 153 10.61 -8.92 -13.57
C GLY A 153 9.90 -10.09 -14.27
N PRO A 154 9.70 -11.23 -13.58
CA PRO A 154 9.07 -12.40 -14.18
C PRO A 154 7.60 -12.14 -14.55
N LEU A 155 7.05 -12.95 -15.45
CA LEU A 155 5.60 -12.98 -15.70
C LEU A 155 4.86 -13.39 -14.41
N LEU A 156 3.72 -12.75 -14.13
CA LEU A 156 2.91 -12.97 -12.94
C LEU A 156 2.49 -14.43 -12.76
N LEU A 157 2.11 -15.10 -13.85
CA LEU A 157 1.64 -16.49 -13.84
C LEU A 157 2.76 -17.49 -14.16
N SER A 158 4.03 -17.13 -13.92
CA SER A 158 5.16 -18.04 -14.11
C SER A 158 5.47 -18.86 -12.84
N PRO A 159 6.09 -20.04 -12.97
CA PRO A 159 6.56 -20.83 -11.81
C PRO A 159 7.54 -20.08 -10.89
N ARG A 160 8.19 -19.01 -11.39
CA ARG A 160 9.16 -18.19 -10.64
C ARG A 160 8.49 -17.09 -9.82
N ALA A 161 7.26 -16.69 -10.17
CA ALA A 161 6.59 -15.53 -9.58
C ALA A 161 6.39 -15.63 -8.06
N PRO A 162 5.98 -16.77 -7.46
CA PRO A 162 5.80 -16.85 -6.01
C PRO A 162 7.10 -16.62 -5.24
N VAL A 163 8.20 -17.21 -5.71
CA VAL A 163 9.52 -17.08 -5.07
C VAL A 163 10.06 -15.66 -5.25
N ALA A 164 9.91 -15.08 -6.44
CA ALA A 164 10.30 -13.70 -6.72
C ALA A 164 9.53 -12.72 -5.83
N LEU A 165 8.20 -12.87 -5.72
CA LEU A 165 7.33 -12.02 -4.90
C LEU A 165 7.83 -11.96 -3.45
N VAL A 166 8.07 -13.12 -2.82
CA VAL A 166 8.50 -13.16 -1.41
C VAL A 166 9.91 -12.59 -1.25
N LYS A 167 10.84 -12.98 -2.12
CA LYS A 167 12.23 -12.53 -2.08
C LYS A 167 12.34 -11.02 -2.27
N ASP A 168 11.65 -10.49 -3.27
CA ASP A 168 11.72 -9.09 -3.64
C ASP A 168 10.91 -8.22 -2.68
N ALA A 169 9.80 -8.72 -2.12
CA ALA A 169 9.13 -8.06 -0.99
C ALA A 169 10.06 -7.92 0.22
N GLY A 170 10.83 -8.97 0.56
CA GLY A 170 11.82 -8.91 1.64
C GLY A 170 12.93 -7.88 1.39
N ARG A 171 13.44 -7.81 0.15
CA ARG A 171 14.43 -6.80 -0.26
C ARG A 171 13.86 -5.39 -0.23
N GLY A 172 12.63 -5.21 -0.75
CA GLY A 172 11.92 -3.94 -0.72
C GLY A 172 11.67 -3.44 0.69
N ALA A 173 11.31 -4.33 1.62
CA ALA A 173 11.17 -3.98 3.03
C ALA A 173 12.51 -3.52 3.64
N ALA A 174 13.60 -4.27 3.41
CA ALA A 174 14.92 -3.90 3.90
C ALA A 174 15.39 -2.55 3.35
N TRP A 175 15.20 -2.32 2.04
CA TRP A 175 15.49 -1.07 1.37
C TRP A 175 14.69 0.10 1.97
N LEU A 176 13.37 -0.07 2.12
CA LEU A 176 12.48 0.97 2.65
C LEU A 176 12.87 1.38 4.08
N VAL A 177 13.14 0.39 4.93
CA VAL A 177 13.60 0.62 6.31
C VAL A 177 14.95 1.33 6.33
N GLY A 178 15.90 0.90 5.49
CA GLY A 178 17.21 1.54 5.37
C GLY A 178 17.11 3.02 4.96
N ARG A 179 16.27 3.32 3.97
CA ARG A 179 16.02 4.70 3.50
C ARG A 179 15.33 5.56 4.55
N ALA A 180 14.31 5.02 5.22
CA ALA A 180 13.60 5.73 6.28
C ALA A 180 14.55 6.08 7.45
N ARG A 181 15.40 5.14 7.86
CA ARG A 181 16.41 5.39 8.90
C ARG A 181 17.40 6.48 8.50
N ALA A 182 17.94 6.41 7.28
CA ALA A 182 18.89 7.41 6.77
C ALA A 182 18.30 8.83 6.75
N ALA A 183 17.02 8.97 6.38
CA ALA A 183 16.33 10.26 6.38
C ALA A 183 16.14 10.83 7.79
N LEU A 184 15.86 9.97 8.79
CA LEU A 184 15.74 10.38 10.19
C LEU A 184 17.09 10.83 10.76
N THR A 185 18.17 10.10 10.48
CA THR A 185 19.51 10.45 10.97
C THR A 185 20.05 11.73 10.33
N ALA A 186 19.79 11.95 9.03
CA ALA A 186 20.20 13.17 8.34
C ALA A 186 19.52 14.42 8.90
N ARG A 187 18.27 14.30 9.39
CA ARG A 187 17.55 15.40 10.04
C ARG A 187 17.94 15.65 11.49
N ALA A 188 18.55 14.67 12.16
CA ALA A 188 19.01 14.80 13.55
C ALA A 188 20.40 15.44 13.68
N GLY A 189 21.17 15.47 12.58
CA GLY A 189 22.51 16.08 12.52
C GLY A 189 22.55 17.45 11.83
N ALA A 190 21.39 17.99 11.42
CA ALA A 190 21.21 19.32 10.84
C ALA A 190 20.52 20.23 11.87
#